data_AF-A0A8S1BCR4-F1
#
_entry.id   AF-A0A8S1BCR4-F1
#
_cell.length_a   1.000
_cell.length_b   1.000
_cell.length_c   1.000
_cell.angle_alpha   90.00
_cell.angle_beta   90.00
_cell.angle_gamma   90.00
#
_symmetry.space_group_name_H-M   'P 1'
#
loop_
_entity.id
_entity.type
_entity.pdbx_description
1 polymer ?
#
loop_
_entity_poly.entity_id
_entity_poly.type
_entity_poly.pdbx_seq_one_letter_code
_entity_poly.pdbx_strand_id
1 'polypeptide(L)'
;MEYSIDCRMWRSASMGARLCAGLALALSLALGAGRRDFKDPEGRHHSDLSLWIDERQVRMFSGISMQVFAIINGHVSPYVLDPNFSNKLPVIPSEVGYVNFTWKSKKRYYYDFDILTSSDLNILKPPVLSIKTRGRVPKTSKEFSIILPCVGNNSGVATFEIGLVLKNGKGLPLKGTPLRLHLKKECAQRGVYLERTGPDPECDKKCANQGWCNNEKICQCPEGYMGQDCRTALCYPQCMNGGNCTAPGVCSCPTGYQGRNCEGGKLLSRSS
;
A
#
# COMPACT_ATOMS: atom_id res chain seq x y z
N MET A 1 -15.91 -17.20 -32.39
CA MET A 1 -16.66 -18.02 -33.36
C MET A 1 -17.25 -19.17 -32.59
N GLU A 2 -18.55 -19.06 -32.30
CA GLU A 2 -19.36 -20.10 -31.63
C GLU A 2 -19.43 -21.36 -32.48
N TYR A 3 -19.31 -22.54 -31.86
CA TYR A 3 -19.93 -23.75 -32.37
C TYR A 3 -20.51 -24.56 -31.20
N SER A 4 -21.83 -24.54 -31.13
CA SER A 4 -22.68 -25.47 -30.38
C SER A 4 -22.77 -26.79 -31.15
N ILE A 5 -22.64 -27.94 -30.49
CA ILE A 5 -22.94 -29.25 -31.09
C ILE A 5 -23.98 -29.95 -30.21
N ASP A 6 -25.18 -30.05 -30.76
CA ASP A 6 -26.36 -30.74 -30.23
C ASP A 6 -26.23 -32.26 -30.47
N CYS A 7 -26.30 -33.04 -29.40
CA CYS A 7 -26.25 -34.49 -29.40
C CYS A 7 -27.64 -35.09 -29.60
N ARG A 8 -28.11 -35.17 -30.85
CA ARG A 8 -29.27 -35.99 -31.21
C ARG A 8 -29.09 -36.67 -32.55
N MET A 9 -28.45 -37.83 -32.52
CA MET A 9 -28.72 -38.96 -33.41
C MET A 9 -27.73 -40.03 -33.01
N TRP A 10 -28.21 -41.17 -32.50
CA TRP A 10 -27.64 -42.51 -32.72
C TRP A 10 -28.71 -43.50 -32.27
N ARG A 11 -29.58 -43.84 -33.22
CA ARG A 11 -30.35 -45.08 -33.21
C ARG A 11 -29.53 -46.11 -33.98
N SER A 12 -29.52 -47.32 -33.41
CA SER A 12 -29.27 -48.60 -34.08
C SER A 12 -27.84 -49.15 -34.10
N ALA A 13 -27.81 -50.46 -33.83
CA ALA A 13 -26.76 -51.45 -34.07
C ALA A 13 -25.64 -51.57 -33.02
N SER A 14 -25.92 -52.49 -32.09
CA SER A 14 -25.00 -53.42 -31.44
C SER A 14 -23.65 -53.63 -32.12
N MET A 15 -22.58 -53.28 -31.38
CA MET A 15 -21.25 -53.89 -31.30
C MET A 15 -20.22 -52.77 -31.11
N GLY A 16 -19.99 -52.39 -29.86
CA GLY A 16 -19.06 -51.32 -29.51
C GLY A 16 -19.02 -50.97 -28.02
N ALA A 17 -19.90 -51.55 -27.20
CA ALA A 17 -19.98 -51.29 -25.76
C ALA A 17 -18.87 -51.94 -24.91
N ARG A 18 -17.76 -52.41 -25.51
CA ARG A 18 -16.60 -52.94 -24.78
C ARG A 18 -15.26 -52.26 -25.08
N LEU A 19 -15.27 -51.20 -25.90
CA LEU A 19 -14.08 -50.36 -26.14
C LEU A 19 -14.18 -48.93 -25.59
N CYS A 20 -15.35 -48.52 -25.06
CA CYS A 20 -15.48 -47.25 -24.31
C CYS A 20 -15.47 -47.39 -22.78
N ALA A 21 -15.49 -48.61 -22.22
CA ALA A 21 -15.39 -48.83 -20.77
C ALA A 21 -13.94 -48.97 -20.27
N GLY A 22 -12.98 -49.28 -21.16
CA GLY A 22 -11.55 -49.40 -20.81
C GLY A 22 -10.78 -48.07 -20.85
N LEU A 23 -11.23 -47.10 -21.65
CA LEU A 23 -10.60 -45.77 -21.73
C LEU A 23 -11.24 -44.74 -20.79
N ALA A 24 -12.48 -44.97 -20.34
CA ALA A 24 -13.09 -44.13 -19.30
C ALA A 24 -12.55 -44.43 -17.88
N LEU A 25 -12.02 -45.63 -17.62
CA LEU A 25 -11.33 -45.96 -16.35
C LEU A 25 -9.84 -45.59 -16.34
N ALA A 26 -9.21 -45.43 -17.51
CA ALA A 26 -7.83 -44.93 -17.60
C ALA A 26 -7.72 -43.39 -17.64
N LEU A 27 -8.77 -42.66 -18.06
CA LEU A 27 -8.82 -41.19 -17.94
C LEU A 27 -9.46 -40.68 -16.64
N SER A 28 -10.16 -41.53 -15.88
CA SER A 28 -10.67 -41.17 -14.55
C SER A 28 -9.61 -41.27 -13.44
N LEU A 29 -8.45 -41.88 -13.72
CA LEU A 29 -7.30 -41.93 -12.80
C LEU A 29 -6.25 -40.84 -13.07
N ALA A 30 -6.46 -39.93 -14.04
CA ALA A 30 -5.57 -38.80 -14.31
C ALA A 30 -6.22 -37.41 -14.07
N LEU A 31 -7.50 -37.34 -13.70
CA LEU A 31 -8.18 -36.07 -13.35
C LEU A 31 -8.78 -36.05 -11.93
N GLY A 32 -8.44 -37.05 -11.12
CA GLY A 32 -8.62 -37.06 -9.67
C GLY A 32 -7.37 -36.58 -8.92
N ALA A 33 -6.62 -35.63 -9.47
CA ALA A 33 -5.65 -34.88 -8.68
C ALA A 33 -6.46 -33.97 -7.76
N GLY A 34 -6.84 -34.51 -6.61
CA GLY A 34 -7.44 -33.75 -5.52
C GLY A 34 -6.69 -32.45 -5.35
N ARG A 35 -7.43 -31.38 -5.08
CA ARG A 35 -6.93 -30.12 -4.53
C ARG A 35 -5.93 -30.50 -3.44
N ARG A 36 -4.65 -30.55 -3.79
CA ARG A 36 -3.56 -30.56 -2.82
C ARG A 36 -3.61 -29.15 -2.28
N ASP A 37 -4.44 -28.97 -1.25
CA ASP A 37 -4.15 -28.01 -0.21
C ASP A 37 -2.66 -28.19 0.05
N PHE A 38 -1.86 -27.20 -0.36
CA PHE A 38 -0.43 -27.21 -0.10
C PHE A 38 -0.30 -27.00 1.40
N LYS A 39 -0.49 -28.10 2.13
CA LYS A 39 -0.33 -28.17 3.56
C LYS A 39 1.17 -28.11 3.77
N ASP A 40 1.63 -26.91 4.09
CA ASP A 40 2.98 -26.59 4.51
C ASP A 40 3.52 -27.73 5.42
N PRO A 41 4.60 -28.44 5.02
CA PRO A 41 5.10 -29.58 5.77
C PRO A 41 5.72 -29.22 7.13
N GLU A 42 5.75 -27.95 7.53
CA GLU A 42 6.17 -27.50 8.86
C GLU A 42 5.01 -26.87 9.65
N GLY A 43 4.17 -27.72 10.24
CA GLY A 43 3.15 -27.34 11.23
C GLY A 43 3.70 -26.80 12.57
N ARG A 44 4.67 -25.87 12.55
CA ARG A 44 5.25 -25.23 13.75
C ARG A 44 5.55 -23.74 13.66
N HIS A 45 5.18 -23.03 12.60
CA HIS A 45 5.23 -21.55 12.63
C HIS A 45 3.88 -20.98 13.06
N HIS A 46 3.59 -21.07 14.36
CA HIS A 46 2.56 -20.27 15.00
C HIS A 46 2.77 -18.81 14.61
N SER A 47 1.77 -18.17 14.02
CA SER A 47 1.80 -16.77 13.57
C SER A 47 2.32 -15.82 14.65
N ASP A 48 3.62 -15.53 14.54
CA ASP A 48 4.41 -14.66 15.39
C ASP A 48 4.23 -13.18 14.95
N LEU A 49 5.03 -12.27 15.52
CA LEU A 49 4.96 -10.82 15.30
C LEU A 49 4.61 -10.44 13.84
N SER A 50 3.61 -9.58 13.66
CA SER A 50 3.24 -9.04 12.34
C SER A 50 3.09 -7.52 12.43
N LEU A 51 3.55 -6.81 11.40
CA LEU A 51 3.47 -5.35 11.24
C LEU A 51 3.17 -5.05 9.76
N TRP A 52 2.09 -4.32 9.50
CA TRP A 52 1.63 -4.03 8.15
C TRP A 52 0.91 -2.67 8.06
N ILE A 53 0.72 -2.22 6.83
CA ILE A 53 -0.13 -1.09 6.48
C ILE A 53 -1.44 -1.68 5.91
N ASP A 54 -2.58 -1.26 6.46
CA ASP A 54 -3.88 -1.77 6.05
C ASP A 54 -4.27 -1.33 4.64
N GLU A 55 -5.09 -2.14 3.99
CA GLU A 55 -5.56 -1.93 2.62
C GLU A 55 -6.16 -0.55 2.39
N ARG A 56 -6.94 -0.03 3.34
CA ARG A 56 -7.50 1.33 3.23
C ARG A 56 -6.40 2.40 3.14
N GLN A 57 -5.35 2.28 3.93
CA GLN A 57 -4.22 3.21 3.91
C GLN A 57 -3.40 3.09 2.62
N VAL A 58 -3.19 1.88 2.11
CA VAL A 58 -2.49 1.64 0.83
C VAL A 58 -3.32 2.13 -0.36
N ARG A 59 -4.64 1.90 -0.33
CA ARG A 59 -5.61 2.36 -1.32
C ARG A 59 -5.66 3.89 -1.38
N MET A 60 -5.56 4.56 -0.22
CA MET A 60 -5.44 6.03 -0.15
C MET A 60 -4.12 6.59 -0.72
N PHE A 61 -3.08 5.79 -0.94
CA PHE A 61 -1.83 6.31 -1.53
C PHE A 61 -1.60 5.83 -2.96
N SER A 62 -2.12 4.64 -3.28
CA SER A 62 -1.82 3.98 -4.55
C SER A 62 -3.02 3.69 -5.44
N GLY A 63 -4.25 3.79 -4.91
CA GLY A 63 -5.43 3.27 -5.61
C GLY A 63 -5.44 1.74 -5.75
N ILE A 64 -4.47 1.04 -5.13
CA ILE A 64 -4.38 -0.42 -5.10
C ILE A 64 -4.88 -0.90 -3.74
N SER A 65 -5.69 -1.94 -3.77
CA SER A 65 -6.31 -2.52 -2.60
C SER A 65 -5.50 -3.77 -2.16
N MET A 66 -4.48 -3.55 -1.32
CA MET A 66 -3.67 -4.65 -0.74
C MET A 66 -3.12 -4.30 0.64
N GLN A 67 -2.88 -5.33 1.48
CA GLN A 67 -2.14 -5.17 2.72
C GLN A 67 -0.63 -5.27 2.45
N VAL A 68 0.14 -4.27 2.89
CA VAL A 68 1.60 -4.27 2.73
C VAL A 68 2.25 -4.67 4.05
N PHE A 69 2.84 -5.86 4.09
CA PHE A 69 3.51 -6.40 5.27
C PHE A 69 4.98 -5.99 5.30
N ALA A 70 5.37 -5.25 6.34
CA ALA A 70 6.78 -5.00 6.66
C ALA A 70 7.38 -6.18 7.44
N ILE A 71 6.59 -6.79 8.32
CA ILE A 71 6.97 -7.98 9.09
C ILE A 71 5.81 -8.97 9.06
N ILE A 72 6.12 -10.22 8.71
CA ILE A 72 5.15 -11.33 8.71
C ILE A 72 5.75 -12.52 9.45
N ASN A 73 5.01 -13.08 10.42
CA ASN A 73 5.44 -14.22 11.22
C ASN A 73 6.83 -14.05 11.88
N GLY A 74 7.17 -12.83 12.28
CA GLY A 74 8.47 -12.50 12.88
C GLY A 74 9.63 -12.35 11.89
N HIS A 75 9.37 -12.42 10.59
CA HIS A 75 10.36 -12.18 9.54
C HIS A 75 10.14 -10.81 8.91
N VAL A 76 11.22 -10.03 8.80
CA VAL A 76 11.20 -8.76 8.07
C VAL A 76 11.14 -9.05 6.57
N SER A 77 10.26 -8.34 5.87
CA SER A 77 10.10 -8.43 4.42
C SER A 77 11.42 -8.10 3.69
N PRO A 78 11.89 -8.92 2.74
CA PRO A 78 13.12 -8.66 2.00
C PRO A 78 13.14 -7.31 1.29
N TYR A 79 11.97 -6.82 0.84
CA TYR A 79 11.85 -5.52 0.20
C TYR A 79 12.22 -4.36 1.14
N VAL A 80 11.92 -4.48 2.42
CA VAL A 80 12.26 -3.46 3.44
C VAL A 80 13.75 -3.50 3.78
N LEU A 81 14.40 -4.65 3.58
CA LEU A 81 15.84 -4.83 3.79
C LEU A 81 16.69 -4.41 2.58
N ASP A 82 16.07 -4.09 1.45
CA ASP A 82 16.79 -3.59 0.27
C ASP A 82 17.43 -2.23 0.58
N PRO A 83 18.76 -2.06 0.43
CA PRO A 83 19.42 -0.77 0.68
C PRO A 83 18.89 0.36 -0.21
N ASN A 84 18.32 0.04 -1.37
CA ASN A 84 17.70 1.01 -2.28
C ASN A 84 16.21 1.20 -2.05
N PHE A 85 15.62 0.57 -1.02
CA PHE A 85 14.19 0.67 -0.72
C PHE A 85 13.72 2.12 -0.67
N SER A 86 14.41 2.97 0.09
CA SER A 86 14.12 4.40 0.25
C SER A 86 14.08 5.17 -1.07
N ASN A 87 14.90 4.79 -2.06
CA ASN A 87 14.96 5.46 -3.36
C ASN A 87 13.83 5.04 -4.30
N LYS A 88 13.20 3.90 -4.04
CA LYS A 88 12.09 3.35 -4.83
C LYS A 88 10.73 3.82 -4.34
N LEU A 89 10.66 4.38 -3.13
CA LEU A 89 9.42 4.88 -2.56
C LEU A 89 9.09 6.28 -3.10
N PRO A 90 7.80 6.55 -3.40
CA PRO A 90 7.37 7.89 -3.79
C PRO A 90 7.48 8.86 -2.60
N VAL A 91 7.52 10.16 -2.92
CA VAL A 91 7.42 11.21 -1.91
C VAL A 91 6.00 11.20 -1.33
N ILE A 92 5.89 11.21 0.00
CA ILE A 92 4.61 11.34 0.68
C ILE A 92 4.07 12.75 0.38
N PRO A 93 2.88 12.89 -0.22
CA PRO A 93 2.39 14.17 -0.70
C PRO A 93 1.94 15.11 0.44
N SER A 94 1.77 16.39 0.13
CA SER A 94 1.52 17.47 1.11
C SER A 94 0.30 17.26 2.01
N GLU A 95 -0.73 16.60 1.48
CA GLU A 95 -2.04 16.39 2.09
C GLU A 95 -2.05 15.27 3.13
N VAL A 96 -1.01 14.43 3.16
CA VAL A 96 -0.93 13.26 4.03
C VAL A 96 -0.32 13.65 5.36
N GLY A 97 -1.15 13.90 6.38
CA GLY A 97 -0.68 14.30 7.71
C GLY A 97 -0.17 13.14 8.58
N TYR A 98 -0.54 11.89 8.28
CA TYR A 98 -0.15 10.73 9.06
C TYR A 98 -0.24 9.43 8.23
N VAL A 99 0.43 8.38 8.70
CA VAL A 99 0.35 7.02 8.16
C VAL A 99 -0.01 6.06 9.28
N ASN A 100 -1.04 5.25 9.07
CA ASN A 100 -1.46 4.23 10.02
C ASN A 100 -0.77 2.89 9.77
N PHE A 101 -0.32 2.28 10.86
CA PHE A 101 0.30 0.97 10.90
C PHE A 101 -0.46 0.09 11.88
N THR A 102 -0.64 -1.17 11.51
CA THR A 102 -1.25 -2.17 12.37
C THR A 102 -0.23 -3.24 12.69
N TRP A 103 -0.19 -3.63 13.96
CA TRP A 103 0.68 -4.70 14.44
C TRP A 103 0.01 -5.57 15.48
N LYS A 104 0.56 -6.77 15.65
CA LYS A 104 0.21 -7.69 16.72
C LYS A 104 1.33 -8.68 16.97
N SER A 105 1.39 -9.24 18.17
CA SER A 105 2.21 -10.41 18.44
C SER A 105 1.60 -11.30 19.51
N LYS A 106 1.47 -12.60 19.21
CA LYS A 106 1.08 -13.60 20.20
C LYS A 106 2.17 -13.79 21.28
N LYS A 107 3.45 -13.65 20.89
CA LYS A 107 4.61 -13.75 21.77
C LYS A 107 4.97 -12.40 22.39
N ARG A 108 5.86 -12.42 23.40
CA ARG A 108 6.38 -11.19 24.01
C ARG A 108 7.42 -10.57 23.08
N TYR A 109 7.06 -9.45 22.46
CA TYR A 109 7.99 -8.57 21.75
C TYR A 109 7.92 -7.17 22.32
N TYR A 110 9.07 -6.50 22.35
CA TYR A 110 9.23 -5.11 22.74
C TYR A 110 9.72 -4.31 21.55
N TYR A 111 9.22 -3.10 21.41
CA TYR A 111 9.62 -2.18 20.38
C TYR A 111 10.35 -0.99 21.02
N ASP A 112 11.29 -0.44 20.27
CA ASP A 112 12.02 0.77 20.61
C ASP A 112 12.21 1.58 19.31
N PHE A 113 11.51 2.71 19.23
CA PHE A 113 11.73 3.71 18.20
C PHE A 113 12.89 4.60 18.64
N ASP A 114 14.09 4.24 18.20
CA ASP A 114 15.35 4.84 18.63
C ASP A 114 15.75 6.07 17.79
N ILE A 115 15.20 6.21 16.58
CA ILE A 115 15.42 7.35 15.70
C ILE A 115 14.07 7.88 15.20
N LEU A 116 13.83 9.17 15.42
CA LEU A 116 12.73 9.95 14.86
C LEU A 116 13.29 11.35 14.56
N THR A 117 13.74 11.56 13.33
CA THR A 117 14.44 12.80 12.93
C THR A 117 13.95 13.31 11.59
N SER A 118 14.20 14.60 11.34
CA SER A 118 13.92 15.25 10.06
C SER A 118 15.18 15.97 9.60
N SER A 119 15.44 15.93 8.29
CA SER A 119 16.58 16.59 7.64
C SER A 119 16.45 18.11 7.57
N ASP A 120 15.21 18.63 7.55
CA ASP A 120 14.93 20.06 7.51
C ASP A 120 13.77 20.42 8.45
N LEU A 121 14.11 21.01 9.59
CA LEU A 121 13.16 21.42 10.63
C LEU A 121 12.33 22.65 10.26
N ASN A 122 12.72 23.40 9.21
CA ASN A 122 11.96 24.54 8.72
C ASN A 122 10.85 24.14 7.76
N ILE A 123 10.88 22.90 7.24
CA ILE A 123 9.87 22.33 6.33
C ILE A 123 9.04 21.27 7.07
N LEU A 124 9.70 20.36 7.79
CA LEU A 124 9.07 19.20 8.44
C LEU A 124 9.68 18.98 9.82
N LYS A 125 8.85 19.01 10.86
CA LYS A 125 9.27 18.64 12.22
C LYS A 125 9.44 17.11 12.32
N PRO A 126 10.20 16.61 13.31
CA PRO A 126 10.38 15.17 13.49
C PRO A 126 9.04 14.43 13.62
N PRO A 127 8.94 13.20 13.10
CA PRO A 127 7.71 12.42 13.14
C PRO A 127 7.29 12.11 14.58
N VAL A 128 5.98 12.15 14.84
CA VAL A 128 5.41 11.91 16.17
C VAL A 128 4.57 10.64 16.15
N LEU A 129 4.74 9.77 17.14
CA LEU A 129 3.98 8.53 17.27
C LEU A 129 2.71 8.77 18.09
N SER A 130 1.59 8.12 17.73
CA SER A 130 0.38 8.08 18.57
C SER A 130 0.51 7.14 19.79
N ILE A 131 1.66 6.47 19.92
CA ILE A 131 2.04 5.58 21.01
C ILE A 131 3.36 6.06 21.63
N LYS A 132 3.73 5.52 22.80
CA LYS A 132 5.06 5.76 23.38
C LYS A 132 6.15 5.26 22.41
N THR A 133 7.36 5.82 22.48
CA THR A 133 8.51 5.38 21.65
C THR A 133 9.03 4.01 22.04
N ARG A 134 8.81 3.58 23.28
CA ARG A 134 9.16 2.26 23.79
C ARG A 134 7.96 1.59 24.42
N GLY A 135 7.86 0.28 24.23
CA GLY A 135 6.80 -0.48 24.85
C GLY A 135 6.74 -1.92 24.39
N ARG A 136 5.64 -2.58 24.72
CA ARG A 136 5.36 -3.96 24.33
C ARG A 136 4.42 -3.97 23.13
N VAL A 137 4.70 -4.82 22.15
CA VAL A 137 3.81 -5.07 21.02
C VAL A 137 2.50 -5.69 21.55
N PRO A 138 1.33 -5.18 21.15
CA PRO A 138 0.04 -5.66 21.63
C PRO A 138 -0.25 -7.10 21.20
N LYS A 139 -1.01 -7.83 22.03
CA LYS A 139 -1.41 -9.21 21.74
C LYS A 139 -2.43 -9.30 20.60
N THR A 140 -3.36 -8.35 20.59
CA THR A 140 -4.38 -8.19 19.55
C THR A 140 -3.91 -7.19 18.50
N SER A 141 -4.53 -7.23 17.32
CA SER A 141 -4.32 -6.18 16.30
C SER A 141 -4.65 -4.83 16.90
N LYS A 142 -3.67 -3.92 16.89
CA LYS A 142 -3.87 -2.53 17.28
C LYS A 142 -3.18 -1.62 16.28
N GLU A 143 -3.84 -0.53 15.98
CA GLU A 143 -3.33 0.52 15.11
C GLU A 143 -2.52 1.53 15.92
N PHE A 144 -1.48 2.07 15.30
CA PHE A 144 -0.81 3.29 15.71
C PHE A 144 -0.49 4.13 14.48
N SER A 145 -0.32 5.42 14.68
CA SER A 145 -0.13 6.39 13.61
C SER A 145 1.24 7.04 13.76
N ILE A 146 1.90 7.26 12.63
CA ILE A 146 3.08 8.11 12.53
C ILE A 146 2.62 9.42 11.90
N ILE A 147 2.65 10.47 12.69
CA ILE A 147 2.22 11.83 12.32
C ILE A 147 3.43 12.54 11.70
N LEU A 148 3.19 13.24 10.59
CA LEU A 148 4.20 13.93 9.77
C LEU A 148 3.95 15.45 9.77
N PRO A 149 4.40 16.17 10.82
CA PRO A 149 4.07 17.57 11.02
C PRO A 149 4.91 18.53 10.15
N CYS A 150 4.32 19.04 9.07
CA CYS A 150 4.89 20.15 8.28
C CYS A 150 5.02 21.45 9.08
N VAL A 151 5.76 22.44 8.58
CA VAL A 151 5.93 23.79 9.17
C VAL A 151 5.30 24.88 8.31
N GLY A 152 4.35 25.64 8.91
CA GLY A 152 3.37 26.55 8.30
C GLY A 152 3.80 27.34 7.09
N ASN A 153 5.02 27.84 7.18
CA ASN A 153 5.46 28.99 6.43
C ASN A 153 6.28 28.62 5.21
N ASN A 154 6.70 27.37 5.06
CA ASN A 154 7.60 26.95 4.00
C ASN A 154 7.03 25.76 3.22
N SER A 155 7.17 25.83 1.89
CA SER A 155 6.94 24.70 1.00
C SER A 155 8.26 24.03 0.67
N GLY A 156 8.26 22.72 0.51
CA GLY A 156 9.44 21.96 0.07
C GLY A 156 9.33 20.48 0.41
N VAL A 157 10.35 19.72 0.05
CA VAL A 157 10.43 18.28 0.35
C VAL A 157 11.52 18.06 1.39
N ALA A 158 11.17 17.43 2.50
CA ALA A 158 12.10 17.04 3.55
C ALA A 158 12.18 15.52 3.65
N THR A 159 13.38 15.00 3.93
CA THR A 159 13.59 13.59 4.26
C THR A 159 13.49 13.43 5.78
N PHE A 160 12.82 12.38 6.25
CA PHE A 160 12.78 12.01 7.67
C PHE A 160 13.24 10.57 7.85
N GLU A 161 13.79 10.28 9.03
CA GLU A 161 14.30 8.96 9.38
C GLU A 161 13.49 8.36 10.53
N ILE A 162 13.14 7.09 10.37
CA ILE A 162 12.51 6.28 11.40
C ILE A 162 13.38 5.05 11.66
N GLY A 163 13.80 4.92 12.92
CA GLY A 163 14.47 3.75 13.47
C GLY A 163 13.51 2.90 14.27
N LEU A 164 13.42 1.60 13.98
CA LEU A 164 12.63 0.66 14.76
C LEU A 164 13.45 -0.58 15.12
N VAL A 165 13.73 -0.74 16.41
CA VAL A 165 14.34 -1.94 16.98
C VAL A 165 13.24 -2.81 17.59
N LEU A 166 13.20 -4.09 17.24
CA LEU A 166 12.30 -5.07 17.84
C LEU A 166 13.12 -6.10 18.61
N LYS A 167 12.74 -6.36 19.86
CA LYS A 167 13.39 -7.35 20.72
C LYS A 167 12.38 -8.40 21.17
N ASN A 168 12.79 -9.66 21.23
CA ASN A 168 11.93 -10.71 21.78
C ASN A 168 11.88 -10.65 23.31
N GLY A 169 11.12 -11.56 23.94
CA GLY A 169 10.97 -11.62 25.40
C GLY A 169 12.25 -11.91 26.18
N LYS A 170 13.34 -12.33 25.50
CA LYS A 170 14.68 -12.53 26.08
C LYS A 170 15.59 -11.31 25.89
N GLY A 171 15.09 -10.23 25.27
CA GLY A 171 15.86 -9.02 24.96
C GLY A 171 16.71 -9.12 23.69
N LEU A 172 16.67 -10.23 22.95
CA LEU A 172 17.43 -10.40 21.70
C LEU A 172 16.76 -9.63 20.55
N PRO A 173 17.50 -8.84 19.77
CA PRO A 173 16.99 -8.18 18.58
C PRO A 173 16.44 -9.17 17.56
N LEU A 174 15.35 -8.78 16.88
CA LEU A 174 14.78 -9.51 15.77
C LEU A 174 15.72 -9.38 14.56
N LYS A 175 15.97 -10.49 13.85
CA LYS A 175 16.82 -10.50 12.65
C LYS A 175 16.27 -9.52 11.62
N GLY A 176 17.14 -8.66 11.08
CA GLY A 176 16.76 -7.60 10.15
C GLY A 176 16.36 -6.28 10.82
N THR A 177 16.43 -6.18 12.16
CA THR A 177 16.29 -4.91 12.88
C THR A 177 17.64 -4.43 13.44
N PRO A 178 17.89 -3.11 13.60
CA PRO A 178 16.97 -1.99 13.42
C PRO A 178 16.51 -1.82 11.96
N LEU A 179 15.22 -1.55 11.78
CA LEU A 179 14.72 -1.02 10.51
C LEU A 179 15.08 0.45 10.45
N ARG A 180 15.83 0.86 9.43
CA ARG A 180 16.22 2.26 9.16
C ARG A 180 15.50 2.71 7.90
N LEU A 181 14.44 3.47 8.06
CA LEU A 181 13.61 3.95 6.96
C LEU A 181 13.90 5.42 6.72
N HIS A 182 14.37 5.74 5.51
CA HIS A 182 14.57 7.11 5.06
C HIS A 182 13.47 7.44 4.06
N LEU A 183 12.51 8.26 4.47
CA LEU A 183 11.31 8.56 3.68
C LEU A 183 11.26 10.05 3.36
N LYS A 184 10.64 10.40 2.24
CA LYS A 184 10.51 11.79 1.80
C LYS A 184 9.06 12.25 1.98
N LYS A 185 8.88 13.49 2.45
CA LYS A 185 7.58 14.13 2.62
C LYS A 185 7.62 15.52 1.98
N GLU A 186 6.67 15.79 1.12
CA GLU A 186 6.39 17.12 0.61
C GLU A 186 5.54 17.89 1.63
N CYS A 187 5.87 19.14 1.88
CA CYS A 187 5.10 20.08 2.67
C CYS A 187 4.82 21.30 1.81
N ALA A 188 3.63 21.88 1.93
CA ALA A 188 3.27 23.09 1.22
C ALA A 188 2.75 24.12 2.21
N GLN A 189 3.00 25.40 1.94
CA GLN A 189 2.50 26.53 2.74
C GLN A 189 0.95 26.59 2.78
N ARG A 190 0.29 25.98 1.79
CA ARG A 190 -1.16 25.73 1.75
C ARG A 190 -1.54 24.25 2.00
N GLY A 191 -0.56 23.38 2.20
CA GLY A 191 -0.72 21.97 2.49
C GLY A 191 -0.94 21.74 3.98
N VAL A 192 -2.15 21.33 4.32
CA VAL A 192 -2.57 20.56 5.50
C VAL A 192 -1.67 20.68 6.73
N TYR A 193 -2.01 21.65 7.58
CA TYR A 193 -1.73 21.55 9.02
C TYR A 193 -2.83 20.71 9.64
N LEU A 194 -2.46 19.95 10.68
CA LEU A 194 -3.41 19.40 11.65
C LEU A 194 -4.39 20.45 12.24
N GLU A 195 -4.14 21.75 12.00
CA GLU A 195 -5.04 22.85 12.34
C GLU A 195 -5.96 23.32 11.19
N ARG A 196 -5.65 22.99 9.91
CA ARG A 196 -6.46 23.37 8.73
C ARG A 196 -7.28 22.24 8.12
N THR A 197 -7.03 20.97 8.46
CA THR A 197 -8.05 19.92 8.40
C THR A 197 -9.01 20.01 9.59
N GLY A 198 -9.29 21.24 10.03
CA GLY A 198 -10.36 21.51 10.96
C GLY A 198 -11.70 21.54 10.22
N PRO A 199 -12.79 21.66 10.96
CA PRO A 199 -14.12 21.90 10.40
C PRO A 199 -14.08 23.07 9.39
N ASP A 200 -14.37 22.85 8.10
CA ASP A 200 -14.57 23.93 7.12
C ASP A 200 -16.07 24.30 7.09
N PRO A 201 -16.47 25.50 7.56
CA PRO A 201 -17.86 25.92 7.54
C PRO A 201 -18.53 25.84 6.15
N GLU A 202 -17.75 25.87 5.07
CA GLU A 202 -18.20 25.78 3.69
C GLU A 202 -17.93 24.40 3.04
N CYS A 203 -17.60 23.39 3.84
CA CYS A 203 -17.32 22.01 3.43
C CYS A 203 -18.40 21.46 2.47
N ASP A 204 -19.68 21.66 2.78
CA ASP A 204 -20.82 21.23 1.94
C ASP A 204 -20.78 21.78 0.50
N LYS A 205 -20.07 22.90 0.27
CA LYS A 205 -19.92 23.54 -1.05
C LYS A 205 -18.59 23.23 -1.72
N LYS A 206 -17.54 22.94 -0.95
CA LYS A 206 -16.16 22.80 -1.45
C LYS A 206 -15.76 21.37 -1.76
N CYS A 207 -16.34 20.37 -1.09
CA CYS A 207 -16.04 18.96 -1.36
C CYS A 207 -16.28 18.64 -2.84
N ALA A 208 -15.21 18.29 -3.54
CA ALA A 208 -15.22 17.99 -4.96
C ALA A 208 -15.28 16.48 -5.22
N ASN A 209 -15.36 16.12 -6.51
CA ASN A 209 -15.20 14.75 -7.00
C ASN A 209 -16.12 13.71 -6.34
N GLN A 210 -17.33 14.12 -5.92
CA GLN A 210 -18.32 13.27 -5.22
C GLN A 210 -17.95 12.95 -3.75
N GLY A 211 -17.02 13.70 -3.17
CA GLY A 211 -16.83 13.72 -1.73
C GLY A 211 -18.04 14.29 -1.01
N TRP A 212 -18.29 13.83 0.22
CA TRP A 212 -19.41 14.30 1.04
C TRP A 212 -18.90 14.92 2.34
N CYS A 213 -19.60 15.93 2.83
CA CYS A 213 -19.22 16.60 4.07
C CYS A 213 -19.79 15.85 5.28
N ASN A 214 -18.95 15.49 6.25
CA ASN A 214 -19.42 14.87 7.49
C ASN A 214 -19.93 15.93 8.50
N ASN A 215 -20.49 15.46 9.61
CA ASN A 215 -21.03 16.32 10.67
C ASN A 215 -19.98 17.23 11.34
N GLU A 216 -18.70 16.85 11.26
CA GLU A 216 -17.56 17.61 11.78
C GLU A 216 -17.04 18.64 10.77
N LYS A 217 -17.74 18.81 9.64
CA LYS A 217 -17.36 19.69 8.53
C LYS A 217 -16.02 19.32 7.88
N ILE A 218 -15.76 18.03 7.76
CA ILE A 218 -14.59 17.48 7.08
C ILE A 218 -15.07 16.71 5.85
N CYS A 219 -14.50 17.00 4.68
CA CYS A 219 -14.81 16.25 3.47
C CYS A 219 -14.32 14.80 3.58
N GLN A 220 -15.23 13.89 3.32
CA GLN A 220 -14.98 12.47 3.18
C GLN A 220 -14.76 12.18 1.69
N CYS A 221 -13.50 12.00 1.33
CA CYS A 221 -13.10 11.86 -0.06
C CYS A 221 -13.41 10.47 -0.62
N PRO A 222 -13.83 10.39 -1.88
CA PRO A 222 -13.95 9.12 -2.57
C PRO A 222 -12.56 8.55 -2.85
N GLU A 223 -12.54 7.27 -3.23
CA GLU A 223 -11.31 6.57 -3.56
C GLU A 223 -10.50 7.31 -4.63
N GLY A 224 -9.19 7.40 -4.42
CA GLY A 224 -8.28 8.02 -5.37
C GLY A 224 -8.23 9.55 -5.28
N TYR A 225 -8.96 10.17 -4.35
CA TYR A 225 -8.90 11.61 -4.08
C TYR A 225 -8.54 11.89 -2.63
N MET A 226 -7.88 13.03 -2.39
CA MET A 226 -7.50 13.49 -1.07
C MET A 226 -7.43 15.03 -0.99
N GLY A 227 -7.00 15.52 0.17
CA GLY A 227 -6.98 16.94 0.51
C GLY A 227 -8.27 17.38 1.20
N GLN A 228 -8.25 18.59 1.78
CA GLN A 228 -9.37 19.17 2.54
C GLN A 228 -10.69 19.16 1.76
N ASP A 229 -10.61 19.36 0.44
CA ASP A 229 -11.77 19.49 -0.46
C ASP A 229 -11.87 18.33 -1.48
N CYS A 230 -11.10 17.24 -1.31
CA CYS A 230 -11.10 16.10 -2.23
C CYS A 230 -10.73 16.43 -3.69
N ARG A 231 -9.93 17.49 -3.90
CA ARG A 231 -9.52 17.96 -5.24
C ARG A 231 -8.21 17.33 -5.72
N THR A 232 -7.36 16.86 -4.81
CA THR A 232 -6.08 16.27 -5.19
C THR A 232 -6.30 14.83 -5.61
N ALA A 233 -6.08 14.52 -6.88
CA ALA A 233 -6.10 13.15 -7.39
C ALA A 233 -4.81 12.40 -7.00
N LEU A 234 -4.95 11.09 -6.78
CA LEU A 234 -3.88 10.19 -6.40
C LEU A 234 -3.43 9.37 -7.62
N CYS A 235 -2.15 9.50 -7.99
CA CYS A 235 -1.54 8.69 -9.03
C CYS A 235 -0.43 7.84 -8.44
N TYR A 236 -0.56 6.53 -8.60
CA TYR A 236 0.52 5.59 -8.33
C TYR A 236 0.70 4.59 -9.48
N PRO A 237 1.93 4.40 -9.99
CA PRO A 237 3.12 5.22 -9.71
C PRO A 237 2.90 6.72 -9.94
N GLN A 238 3.67 7.59 -9.29
CA GLN A 238 3.53 9.03 -9.50
C GLN A 238 3.85 9.38 -10.95
N CYS A 239 3.22 10.45 -11.46
CA CYS A 239 3.53 10.97 -12.78
C CYS A 239 4.98 11.47 -12.81
N MET A 240 5.77 10.95 -13.72
CA MET A 240 7.18 11.27 -13.90
C MET A 240 7.35 12.50 -14.80
N ASN A 241 8.59 13.00 -14.85
CA ASN A 241 9.01 14.03 -15.80
C ASN A 241 8.14 15.31 -15.78
N GLY A 242 7.60 15.67 -14.61
CA GLY A 242 6.75 16.85 -14.43
C GLY A 242 5.30 16.67 -14.89
N GLY A 243 4.84 15.43 -15.12
CA GLY A 243 3.44 15.15 -15.40
C GLY A 243 2.52 15.48 -14.23
N ASN A 244 1.29 15.87 -14.54
CA ASN A 244 0.28 16.25 -13.54
C ASN A 244 -0.76 15.13 -13.36
N CYS A 245 -1.11 14.79 -12.12
CA CYS A 245 -2.16 13.81 -11.83
C CYS A 245 -3.52 14.50 -11.92
N THR A 246 -4.27 14.25 -13.01
CA THR A 246 -5.54 14.94 -13.29
C THR A 246 -6.76 14.18 -12.78
N ALA A 247 -6.63 12.87 -12.63
CA ALA A 247 -7.64 11.98 -12.06
C ALA A 247 -6.93 10.75 -11.46
N PRO A 248 -7.60 9.95 -10.59
CA PRO A 248 -7.00 8.78 -9.97
C PRO A 248 -6.31 7.86 -10.99
N GLY A 249 -5.00 7.71 -10.86
CA GLY A 249 -4.18 6.89 -11.77
C GLY A 249 -4.01 7.41 -13.20
N VAL A 250 -4.41 8.66 -13.49
CA VAL A 250 -4.33 9.31 -14.81
C VAL A 250 -3.35 10.48 -14.79
N CYS A 251 -2.28 10.35 -15.57
CA CYS A 251 -1.27 11.39 -15.72
C CYS A 251 -1.46 12.19 -17.02
N SER A 252 -1.41 13.51 -16.92
CA SER A 252 -1.23 14.42 -18.06
C SER A 252 0.25 14.67 -18.24
N CYS A 253 0.81 14.21 -19.36
CA CYS A 253 2.24 14.29 -19.63
C CYS A 253 2.64 15.58 -20.34
N PRO A 254 3.76 16.22 -19.96
CA PRO A 254 4.29 17.36 -20.68
C PRO A 254 4.74 16.95 -22.09
N THR A 255 4.81 17.92 -23.00
CA THR A 255 5.25 17.71 -24.38
C THR A 255 6.60 16.97 -24.42
N GLY A 256 6.68 15.91 -25.24
CA GLY A 256 7.88 15.09 -25.40
C GLY A 256 7.96 13.88 -24.47
N TYR A 257 7.06 13.78 -23.49
CA TYR A 257 6.90 12.61 -22.62
C TYR A 257 5.59 11.87 -22.90
N GLN A 258 5.61 10.55 -22.70
CA GLN A 258 4.49 9.65 -22.95
C GLN A 258 4.55 8.45 -22.01
N GLY A 259 3.53 7.59 -22.06
CA GLY A 259 3.39 6.45 -21.16
C GLY A 259 2.34 6.72 -20.08
N ARG A 260 1.98 5.69 -19.32
CA ARG A 260 0.89 5.77 -18.33
C ARG A 260 1.23 6.72 -17.19
N ASN A 261 2.51 6.81 -16.85
CA ASN A 261 3.07 7.59 -15.78
C ASN A 261 4.08 8.62 -16.32
N CYS A 262 4.01 8.98 -17.60
CA CYS A 262 4.94 9.91 -18.26
C CYS A 262 6.41 9.48 -18.21
N GLU A 263 6.65 8.18 -18.14
CA GLU A 263 7.97 7.55 -17.96
C GLU A 263 8.80 7.49 -19.25
N GLY A 264 8.14 7.53 -20.42
CA GLY A 264 8.79 7.50 -21.72
C GLY A 264 9.05 8.90 -22.27
N GLY A 265 10.16 9.10 -22.99
CA GLY A 265 10.44 10.41 -23.59
C GLY A 265 11.66 10.43 -24.51
N LYS A 266 11.42 10.14 -25.80
CA LYS A 266 12.08 10.78 -26.94
C LYS A 266 11.21 10.50 -28.17
N LEU A 267 10.15 11.29 -28.36
CA LEU A 267 9.71 11.52 -29.74
C LEU A 267 10.83 12.30 -30.40
N LEU A 268 11.76 11.60 -31.07
CA LEU A 268 12.62 12.22 -32.05
C LEU A 268 11.69 12.91 -33.03
N SER A 269 11.69 14.24 -33.02
CA SER A 269 11.20 15.04 -34.12
C SER A 269 11.73 14.40 -35.41
N ARG A 270 10.85 13.81 -36.23
CA ARG A 270 11.18 13.53 -37.63
C ARG A 270 11.51 14.90 -38.22
N SER A 271 12.79 15.23 -38.26
CA SER A 271 13.33 16.28 -39.11
C SER A 271 12.95 15.90 -40.54
N SER A 272 12.02 16.66 -41.10
CA SER A 272 11.72 16.67 -42.54
C SER A 272 12.95 17.02 -43.35
#